data_AF-A0A358U038-F1
#
_entry.id   AF-A0A358U038-F1
#
_cell.length_a   1.000
_cell.length_b   1.000
_cell.length_c   1.000
_cell.angle_alpha   90.00
_cell.angle_beta   90.00
_cell.angle_gamma   90.00
#
_symmetry.space_group_name_H-M   'P 1'
#
loop_
_entity.id
_entity.type
_entity.pdbx_description
1 polymer ?
#
loop_
_entity_poly.entity_id
_entity_poly.type
_entity_poly.pdbx_seq_one_letter_code
_entity_poly.pdbx_strand_id
1 'polypeptide(L)' 'MSRNKPEVPESERQLDQLKWEVAEELDLDDDIQEKGYANMTTREVGQIGGNMVKKMITYAEKEMAEQGADIMD' A
#
# COMPACT_ATOMS: atom_id res chain seq x y z
N MET A 1 -16.50 -0.98 1.92
CA MET A 1 -15.31 -0.92 1.04
C MET A 1 -15.12 0.52 0.62
N SER A 2 -14.04 1.19 1.07
CA SER A 2 -13.72 2.54 0.61
C SER A 2 -13.60 2.52 -0.91
N ARG A 3 -14.32 3.44 -1.56
CA ARG A 3 -14.45 3.55 -3.01
C ARG A 3 -13.21 4.25 -3.61
N ASN A 4 -12.01 3.82 -3.20
CA ASN A 4 -10.78 4.37 -3.73
C ASN A 4 -10.37 3.54 -4.94
N LYS A 5 -10.45 4.14 -6.12
CA LYS A 5 -10.04 3.51 -7.38
C LYS A 5 -8.62 4.00 -7.67
N PRO A 6 -7.66 3.11 -7.94
CA PRO A 6 -6.33 3.56 -8.33
C PRO A 6 -6.40 4.36 -9.64
N GLU A 7 -5.59 5.41 -9.73
CA GLU A 7 -5.46 6.23 -10.94
C GLU A 7 -4.98 5.41 -12.14
N VAL A 8 -4.21 4.35 -11.87
CA VAL A 8 -3.79 3.35 -12.86
C VAL A 8 -4.56 2.05 -12.57
N PRO A 9 -5.67 1.75 -13.27
CA PRO A 9 -6.49 0.57 -12.99
C PRO A 9 -5.71 -0.76 -13.06
N GLU A 10 -4.72 -0.84 -13.94
CA GLU A 10 -3.86 -2.01 -14.14
C GLU A 10 -3.00 -2.33 -12.91
N SER A 11 -2.87 -1.39 -11.96
CA SER A 11 -2.11 -1.55 -10.72
C SER A 11 -2.92 -2.15 -9.56
N GLU A 12 -4.25 -2.33 -9.71
CA GLU A 12 -5.13 -2.75 -8.62
C GLU A 12 -4.67 -4.04 -7.95
N ARG A 13 -4.27 -5.04 -8.75
CA ARG A 13 -3.76 -6.32 -8.23
C ARG A 13 -2.45 -6.16 -7.45
N GLN A 14 -1.55 -5.32 -7.93
CA GLN A 14 -0.25 -5.06 -7.32
C GLN A 14 -0.41 -4.28 -6.01
N LEU A 15 -1.33 -3.31 -5.97
CA LEU A 15 -1.69 -2.58 -4.76
C LEU A 15 -2.32 -3.49 -3.72
N ASP A 16 -3.16 -4.44 -4.15
CA ASP A 16 -3.72 -5.45 -3.26
C ASP A 16 -2.63 -6.37 -2.68
N GLN A 17 -1.67 -6.80 -3.50
CA GLN A 17 -0.52 -7.59 -3.03
C GLN A 17 0.32 -6.80 -2.03
N LEU A 18 0.66 -5.55 -2.34
CA LEU A 18 1.42 -4.66 -1.46
C LEU A 18 0.71 -4.47 -0.10
N LYS A 19 -0.61 -4.35 -0.12
CA LYS A 19 -1.42 -4.22 1.10
C LYS A 19 -1.32 -5.45 2.00
N TRP A 20 -1.31 -6.65 1.41
CA TRP A 20 -1.12 -7.91 2.14
C TRP A 20 0.32 -8.06 2.65
N GLU A 21 1.32 -7.76 1.83
CA GLU A 21 2.73 -7.75 2.25
C GLU A 21 2.95 -6.82 3.45
N VAL A 22 2.41 -5.60 3.39
CA VAL A 22 2.51 -4.64 4.50
C VAL A 22 1.75 -5.12 5.74
N ALA A 23 0.62 -5.80 5.57
CA ALA A 23 -0.12 -6.35 6.70
C ALA A 23 0.67 -7.45 7.40
N GLU A 24 1.28 -8.37 6.65
CA GLU A 24 2.15 -9.41 7.17
C GLU A 24 3.38 -8.82 7.90
N GLU A 25 4.01 -7.78 7.33
CA GLU A 25 5.15 -7.10 7.98
C GLU A 25 4.79 -6.38 9.29
N LEU A 26 3.50 -6.06 9.49
CA LEU A 26 3.00 -5.39 10.68
C LEU A 26 2.35 -6.36 11.68
N ASP A 27 2.37 -7.67 11.40
CA ASP A 27 1.65 -8.70 12.16
C ASP A 27 0.13 -8.39 12.29
N LEU A 28 -0.48 -7.85 11.21
CA LEU A 28 -1.90 -7.46 11.14
C LEU A 28 -2.71 -8.33 10.16
N ASP A 29 -2.09 -9.28 9.49
CA ASP A 29 -2.71 -10.17 8.51
C ASP A 29 -3.77 -11.09 9.14
N ASP A 30 -3.50 -11.64 10.32
CA ASP A 30 -4.48 -12.43 11.09
C ASP A 30 -5.73 -11.60 11.44
N ASP A 31 -5.54 -10.36 11.90
CA ASP A 31 -6.64 -9.45 12.23
C ASP A 31 -7.52 -9.12 11.00
N ILE A 32 -6.89 -8.97 9.82
CA ILE A 32 -7.63 -8.76 8.57
C ILE A 32 -8.42 -10.01 8.20
N GLN A 33 -7.85 -11.20 8.36
CA GLN A 33 -8.53 -12.46 8.01
C GLN A 33 -9.71 -12.74 8.94
N GLU A 34 -9.57 -12.50 10.24
CA GLU A 34 -10.61 -12.77 11.24
C GLU A 34 -11.71 -11.71 11.24
N LYS A 35 -11.33 -10.43 11.18
CA LYS A 35 -12.24 -9.30 11.42
C LYS A 35 -12.60 -8.58 10.12
N GLY A 36 -11.70 -8.57 9.15
CA GLY A 36 -11.78 -7.72 7.96
C GLY A 36 -11.45 -6.27 8.27
N TYR A 37 -10.94 -5.53 7.27
CA TYR A 37 -10.53 -4.13 7.41
C TYR A 37 -11.59 -3.20 8.01
N ALA A 38 -12.89 -3.49 7.80
CA ALA A 38 -13.98 -2.66 8.32
C ALA A 38 -14.15 -2.72 9.84
N ASN A 39 -13.63 -3.79 10.47
CA ASN A 39 -13.76 -4.03 11.91
C ASN A 39 -12.43 -3.88 12.67
N MET A 40 -11.34 -3.56 11.96
CA MET A 40 -10.07 -3.17 12.57
C MET A 40 -10.11 -1.73 13.06
N THR A 41 -9.20 -1.36 13.96
CA THR A 41 -9.08 0.02 14.42
C THR A 41 -8.57 0.94 13.30
N THR A 42 -8.98 2.21 13.32
CA THR A 42 -8.47 3.21 12.36
C THR A 42 -6.94 3.35 12.41
N ARG A 43 -6.34 3.05 13.57
CA ARG A 43 -4.88 3.07 13.74
C ARG A 43 -4.21 1.95 12.95
N GLU A 44 -4.71 0.72 13.04
CA GLU A 44 -4.15 -0.43 12.31
C GLU A 44 -4.31 -0.26 10.80
N VAL A 45 -5.52 0.09 10.34
CA VAL A 45 -5.78 0.35 8.91
C VAL A 45 -4.93 1.52 8.41
N GLY A 46 -4.76 2.57 9.22
CA GLY A 46 -3.92 3.71 8.90
C GLY A 46 -2.43 3.35 8.83
N GLN A 47 -1.95 2.44 9.68
CA GLN A 47 -0.57 1.95 9.64
C GLN A 47 -0.30 1.18 8.34
N ILE A 48 -1.23 0.33 7.91
CA ILE A 48 -1.11 -0.40 6.64
C ILE A 48 -1.01 0.60 5.48
N GLY A 49 -1.99 1.50 5.33
CA GLY A 49 -1.98 2.48 4.25
C GLY A 49 -0.75 3.40 4.25
N GLY A 50 -0.29 3.83 5.43
CA GLY A 50 0.90 4.66 5.56
C GLY A 50 2.18 3.93 5.15
N ASN A 51 2.33 2.65 5.49
CA ASN A 51 3.49 1.85 5.09
C ASN A 51 3.47 1.48 3.60
N MET A 52 2.29 1.25 3.01
CA MET A 52 2.15 1.13 1.56
C MET A 52 2.71 2.37 0.85
N VAL A 53 2.31 3.58 1.27
CA VAL A 53 2.79 4.84 0.68
C VAL A 53 4.31 4.99 0.84
N LYS A 54 4.87 4.67 2.01
CA LYS A 54 6.32 4.69 2.20
C LYS A 54 7.05 3.76 1.23
N LYS A 55 6.61 2.51 1.09
CA LYS A 55 7.22 1.56 0.15
C LYS A 55 7.13 2.04 -1.30
N MET A 56 5.97 2.57 -1.72
CA MET A 56 5.80 3.12 -3.07
C MET A 56 6.73 4.31 -3.33
N ILE A 57 6.89 5.22 -2.37
CA ILE A 57 7.82 6.34 -2.47
C ILE A 57 9.26 5.83 -2.56
N THR A 58 9.66 4.90 -1.69
CA THR A 58 11.01 4.31 -1.75
C THR A 58 11.28 3.61 -3.08
N TYR A 59 10.29 2.93 -3.65
CA TYR A 59 10.41 2.35 -4.98
C TYR A 59 10.61 3.45 -6.05
N ALA A 60 9.76 4.48 -6.04
CA ALA A 60 9.89 5.61 -6.97
C ALA A 60 11.23 6.35 -6.84
N GLU A 61 11.73 6.57 -5.62
CA GLU A 61 13.05 7.17 -5.35
C GLU A 61 14.20 6.33 -5.94
N LYS A 62 14.12 5.00 -5.82
CA LYS A 62 15.10 4.09 -6.43
C LYS A 62 15.06 4.15 -7.96
N GLU A 63 13.86 4.06 -8.53
CA GLU A 63 13.68 4.15 -9.98
C GLU A 63 14.13 5.50 -10.55
N MET A 64 13.85 6.60 -9.85
CA MET A 64 14.37 7.94 -10.21
C MET A 64 15.91 7.97 -10.18
N ALA A 65 16.52 7.39 -9.15
CA ALA A 65 17.98 7.34 -9.01
C ALA A 65 18.64 6.45 -10.08
N GLU A 66 18.00 5.35 -10.48
CA GLU A 66 18.52 4.39 -11.46
C GLU A 66 18.29 4.83 -12.90
N GLN A 67 17.11 5.37 -13.21
CA GLN A 67 16.69 5.70 -14.58
C GLN A 67 16.88 7.17 -14.94
N GLY A 68 17.29 8.03 -13.98
CA GLY A 68 17.43 9.48 -14.21
C GLY A 68 16.12 10.15 -14.63
N ALA A 69 14.98 9.55 -14.29
CA ALA A 69 13.67 10.04 -14.67
C ALA A 69 13.34 11.30 -13.87
N ASP A 70 13.45 12.45 -14.52
CA ASP A 70 12.88 13.69 -13.99
C ASP A 70 11.36 13.59 -14.01
N ILE A 71 10.74 13.68 -12.83
CA ILE A 71 9.27 13.78 -12.67
C ILE A 71 8.75 15.16 -13.10
N MET A 72 9.64 16.08 -13.50
CA MET A 72 9.27 17.42 -13.95
C MET A 72 8.71 17.40 -15.37
N ASP A 73 7.43 17.07 -15.50
CA ASP A 73 6.56 17.59 -16.57
C ASP A 73 5.17 17.90 -16.00
#